data_AF-A0A377TI42-F1
#
_entry.id   AF-A0A377TI42-F1
#
_cell.length_a   1.000
_cell.length_b   1.000
_cell.length_c   1.000
_cell.angle_alpha   90.00
_cell.angle_beta   90.00
_cell.angle_gamma   90.00
#
_symmetry.space_group_name_H-M   'P 1'
#
loop_
_entity.id
_entity.type
_entity.pdbx_description
1 polymer ?
#
loop_
_entity_poly.entity_id
_entity_poly.type
_entity_poly.pdbx_seq_one_letter_code
_entity_poly.pdbx_strand_id
1 'polypeptide(L)'
;MEFGRGGNTQLIGTFQSYAADGTTAVVGSGIVLEAQGYRDVICSTYDGGTGSSSANNVIITDVSDLPTTEAAASWRCLIGCYDGTGINGTRDSKRIMDKTSGKSGSSLTPTGVVRDMRGTSTIRVGNTGPRVTQTKSLAFMGYACYDRQLTNTEMDLMYNRFKDIGEVQGMFTVIKAPRFKPGDRKLSIIIK
;
A
#
# COMPACT_ATOMS: atom_id res chain seq x y z
N MET A 1 10.34 23.73 2.03
CA MET A 1 9.25 22.73 2.05
C MET A 1 8.79 22.62 3.49
N GLU A 2 7.54 22.99 3.75
CA GLU A 2 6.96 22.92 5.09
C GLU A 2 6.52 21.47 5.34
N PHE A 3 7.06 20.82 6.37
CA PHE A 3 6.69 19.46 6.73
C PHE A 3 5.47 19.51 7.65
N GLY A 4 4.28 19.26 7.08
CA GLY A 4 3.01 19.30 7.80
C GLY A 4 2.89 18.22 8.88
N ARG A 5 2.27 18.58 10.01
CA ARG A 5 1.90 17.65 11.09
C ARG A 5 0.79 16.69 10.62
N GLY A 6 1.01 15.39 10.86
CA GLY A 6 -0.01 14.38 11.21
C GLY A 6 -1.23 14.20 10.30
N GLY A 7 -1.06 13.90 9.01
CA GLY A 7 -2.16 13.49 8.12
C GLY A 7 -1.88 12.20 7.36
N ASN A 8 -2.96 11.52 6.96
CA ASN A 8 -2.89 10.27 6.21
C ASN A 8 -2.41 10.54 4.79
N THR A 9 -1.51 9.68 4.31
CA THR A 9 -0.92 9.79 2.99
C THR A 9 -1.18 8.52 2.21
N GLN A 10 -1.99 8.61 1.15
CA GLN A 10 -2.22 7.47 0.27
C GLN A 10 -0.99 7.20 -0.59
N LEU A 11 -0.52 5.96 -0.56
CA LEU A 11 0.52 5.47 -1.47
C LEU A 11 -0.07 5.06 -2.80
N ILE A 12 -1.04 4.18 -2.77
CA ILE A 12 -1.73 3.68 -3.95
C ILE A 12 -3.11 3.23 -3.56
N GLY A 13 -4.10 3.55 -4.39
CA GLY A 13 -5.44 3.02 -4.19
C GLY A 13 -6.52 3.89 -4.81
N THR A 14 -7.74 3.40 -4.66
CA THR A 14 -8.95 4.19 -4.87
C THR A 14 -9.43 4.81 -3.56
N PHE A 15 -8.75 4.52 -2.45
CA PHE A 15 -9.19 4.91 -1.13
C PHE A 15 -9.15 6.42 -0.94
N GLN A 16 -10.25 6.92 -0.39
CA GLN A 16 -10.37 8.26 0.12
C GLN A 16 -10.99 8.05 1.49
N SER A 17 -10.18 8.13 2.55
CA SER A 17 -10.69 8.19 3.93
C SER A 17 -11.81 9.22 3.97
N TYR A 18 -12.92 8.85 4.61
CA TYR A 18 -14.15 9.61 4.88
C TYR A 18 -14.30 10.96 4.16
N ALA A 19 -15.44 11.19 3.51
CA ALA A 19 -15.81 12.55 3.11
C ALA A 19 -15.58 13.52 4.29
N ALA A 20 -15.18 14.77 4.02
CA ALA A 20 -14.81 15.74 5.06
C ALA A 20 -15.91 15.96 6.13
N ASP A 21 -17.15 15.56 5.83
CA ASP A 21 -18.30 15.53 6.74
C ASP A 21 -18.32 14.33 7.73
N GLY A 22 -17.40 13.37 7.62
CA GLY A 22 -17.31 12.19 8.47
C GLY A 22 -18.37 11.11 8.21
N THR A 23 -19.26 11.29 7.23
CA THR A 23 -20.48 10.48 7.09
C THR A 23 -20.44 9.44 5.97
N THR A 24 -19.57 9.61 4.97
CA THR A 24 -19.52 8.71 3.81
C THR A 24 -18.22 7.91 3.77
N ALA A 25 -18.29 6.61 4.07
CA ALA A 25 -17.24 5.67 3.73
C ALA A 25 -17.22 5.45 2.20
N VAL A 26 -16.08 5.75 1.56
CA VAL A 26 -15.93 5.58 0.11
C VAL A 26 -15.61 4.13 -0.22
N VAL A 27 -16.25 3.60 -1.26
CA VAL A 27 -15.90 2.31 -1.86
C VAL A 27 -14.46 2.39 -2.39
N GLY A 28 -13.53 1.66 -1.78
CA GLY A 28 -12.16 1.67 -2.27
C GLY A 28 -11.22 0.69 -1.58
N SER A 29 -10.01 0.61 -2.11
CA SER A 29 -8.93 -0.15 -1.49
C SER A 29 -7.61 0.55 -1.74
N GLY A 30 -6.64 0.36 -0.85
CA GLY A 30 -5.32 0.96 -1.03
C GLY A 30 -4.37 0.66 0.10
N ILE A 31 -3.15 1.16 -0.08
CA ILE A 31 -2.16 1.25 0.98
C ILE A 31 -2.07 2.72 1.40
N VAL A 32 -2.23 2.95 2.69
CA VAL A 32 -2.19 4.28 3.31
C VAL A 32 -1.10 4.29 4.37
N LEU A 33 -0.46 5.43 4.50
CA LEU A 33 0.48 5.71 5.57
C LEU A 33 -0.19 6.67 6.53
N GLU A 34 -0.46 6.18 7.74
CA GLU A 34 -1.21 6.89 8.75
C GLU A 34 -0.32 7.93 9.46
N ALA A 35 -0.96 8.94 10.05
CA ALA A 35 -0.29 10.02 10.75
C ALA A 35 0.66 9.53 11.88
N GLN A 36 0.29 8.45 12.57
CA GLN A 36 1.05 7.79 13.64
C GLN A 36 2.17 6.87 13.13
N GLY A 37 2.47 6.92 11.83
CA GLY A 37 3.53 6.13 11.21
C GLY A 37 3.10 4.75 10.74
N TYR A 38 1.88 4.33 11.08
CA TYR A 38 1.37 3.03 10.69
C TYR A 38 1.26 2.88 9.18
N ARG A 39 1.44 1.64 8.74
CA ARG A 39 1.22 1.25 7.34
C ARG A 39 -0.08 0.49 7.33
N ASP A 40 -1.06 1.02 6.63
CA ASP A 40 -2.39 0.44 6.56
C ASP A 40 -2.65 -0.12 5.16
N VAL A 41 -3.20 -1.33 5.08
CA VAL A 41 -3.94 -1.76 3.90
C VAL A 41 -5.42 -1.66 4.21
N ILE A 42 -6.11 -0.86 3.42
CA ILE A 42 -7.53 -0.65 3.57
C ILE A 42 -8.23 -1.37 2.44
N CYS A 43 -9.23 -2.18 2.80
CA CYS A 43 -10.16 -2.75 1.86
C CYS A 43 -11.57 -2.37 2.28
N SER A 44 -12.31 -1.71 1.41
CA SER A 44 -13.73 -1.47 1.64
C SER A 44 -14.50 -2.78 1.56
N THR A 45 -15.45 -2.93 2.48
CA THR A 45 -16.38 -4.06 2.53
C THR A 45 -17.80 -3.57 2.68
N TYR A 46 -18.79 -4.39 2.33
CA TYR A 46 -20.19 -4.14 2.61
C TYR A 46 -20.90 -5.43 3.04
N ASP A 47 -22.00 -5.28 3.76
CA ASP A 47 -22.76 -6.37 4.38
C ASP A 47 -23.82 -7.02 3.46
N GLY A 48 -23.88 -6.59 2.20
CA GLY A 48 -24.89 -7.07 1.24
C GLY A 48 -26.29 -6.45 1.39
N GLY A 49 -26.62 -5.84 2.54
CA GLY A 49 -27.99 -5.43 2.88
C GLY A 49 -28.22 -3.91 2.90
N THR A 50 -27.27 -3.14 3.42
CA THR A 50 -27.43 -1.68 3.59
C THR A 50 -27.01 -0.87 2.37
N GLY A 51 -26.28 -1.50 1.46
CA GLY A 51 -25.64 -0.83 0.33
C GLY A 51 -24.45 0.06 0.72
N SER A 52 -24.25 0.32 2.02
CA SER A 52 -23.20 1.16 2.56
C SER A 52 -21.87 0.43 2.66
N SER A 53 -20.82 1.11 2.24
CA SER A 53 -19.44 0.65 2.41
C SER A 53 -18.96 0.86 3.84
N SER A 54 -18.03 0.03 4.28
CA SER A 54 -17.31 0.14 5.55
C SER A 54 -15.82 -0.07 5.30
N ALA A 55 -14.97 0.65 6.03
CA ALA A 55 -13.53 0.42 5.98
C ALA A 55 -13.19 -0.86 6.76
N ASN A 56 -12.42 -1.75 6.15
CA ASN A 56 -11.92 -2.96 6.80
C ASN A 56 -10.42 -3.06 6.58
N ASN A 57 -9.66 -2.71 7.61
CA ASN A 57 -8.26 -2.37 7.49
C ASN A 57 -7.33 -3.32 8.26
N VAL A 58 -6.05 -3.32 7.89
CA VAL A 58 -4.97 -4.00 8.63
C VAL A 58 -3.75 -3.12 8.65
N ILE A 59 -3.26 -2.89 9.85
CA ILE A 59 -2.13 -2.03 10.10
C ILE A 59 -0.89 -2.83 10.50
N ILE A 60 0.28 -2.33 10.10
CA ILE A 60 1.55 -2.60 10.77
C ILE A 60 1.75 -1.47 11.78
N THR A 61 1.79 -1.80 13.08
CA THR A 61 1.89 -0.82 14.18
C THR A 61 3.31 -0.58 14.67
N ASP A 62 4.21 -1.56 14.51
CA ASP A 62 5.56 -1.54 15.05
C ASP A 62 6.54 -0.80 14.10
N VAL A 63 6.09 0.24 13.43
CA VAL A 63 6.85 0.91 12.36
C VAL A 63 7.16 2.34 12.74
N SER A 64 8.35 2.81 12.37
CA SER A 64 8.72 4.20 12.54
C SER A 64 7.84 5.09 11.66
N ASP A 65 7.57 6.30 12.15
CA ASP A 65 6.94 7.37 11.40
C ASP A 65 7.55 7.54 10.02
N LEU A 66 6.74 8.05 9.09
CA LEU A 66 7.26 8.46 7.80
C LEU A 66 8.34 9.53 8.00
N PRO A 67 9.50 9.35 7.34
CA PRO A 67 10.60 10.29 7.42
C PRO A 67 10.11 11.70 7.07
N THR A 68 10.46 12.67 7.91
CA THR A 68 10.11 14.08 7.71
C THR A 68 11.14 14.83 6.88
N THR A 69 12.23 14.17 6.47
CA THR A 69 13.24 14.76 5.58
C THR A 69 13.72 13.72 4.59
N GLU A 70 14.18 14.17 3.42
CA GLU A 70 14.76 13.28 2.41
C GLU A 70 16.00 12.54 2.91
N ALA A 71 16.78 13.16 3.80
CA ALA A 71 17.99 12.58 4.38
C ALA A 71 17.69 11.43 5.36
N ALA A 72 16.58 11.50 6.09
CA ALA A 72 16.12 10.44 6.99
C ALA A 72 15.28 9.37 6.26
N ALA A 73 15.02 9.56 4.97
CA ALA A 73 14.15 8.71 4.21
C ALA A 73 14.83 7.42 3.75
N SER A 74 14.06 6.32 3.74
CA SER A 74 14.53 5.00 3.37
C SER A 74 13.60 4.39 2.35
N TRP A 75 14.18 3.76 1.34
CA TRP A 75 13.48 3.04 0.30
C TRP A 75 12.78 1.76 0.84
N ARG A 76 11.46 1.65 0.70
CA ARG A 76 10.63 0.55 1.25
C ARG A 76 9.75 -0.13 0.22
N CYS A 77 9.68 -1.47 0.28
CA CYS A 77 8.73 -2.25 -0.50
C CYS A 77 7.54 -2.69 0.34
N LEU A 78 6.37 -2.09 0.06
CA LEU A 78 5.12 -2.40 0.72
C LEU A 78 4.21 -3.21 -0.20
N ILE A 79 3.56 -4.22 0.37
CA ILE A 79 2.61 -5.08 -0.32
C ILE A 79 1.30 -5.08 0.48
N GLY A 80 0.22 -4.69 -0.17
CA GLY A 80 -1.15 -4.82 0.34
C GLY A 80 -1.84 -5.97 -0.37
N CYS A 81 -2.50 -6.82 0.39
CA CYS A 81 -3.18 -8.02 -0.09
C CYS A 81 -4.59 -8.09 0.47
N TYR A 82 -5.54 -8.42 -0.39
CA TYR A 82 -6.89 -8.79 -0.01
C TYR A 82 -7.35 -9.87 -0.98
N ASP A 83 -7.77 -11.02 -0.46
CA ASP A 83 -8.32 -12.09 -1.28
C ASP A 83 -9.49 -12.79 -0.56
N GLY A 84 -10.67 -12.76 -1.18
CA GLY A 84 -11.85 -13.48 -0.69
C GLY A 84 -11.72 -15.00 -0.82
N THR A 85 -10.95 -15.48 -1.80
CA THR A 85 -10.60 -16.90 -1.93
C THR A 85 -9.53 -17.32 -0.91
N GLY A 86 -8.71 -16.37 -0.49
CA GLY A 86 -7.82 -16.48 0.65
C GLY A 86 -6.36 -16.16 0.36
N ILE A 87 -5.65 -15.74 1.40
CA ILE A 87 -4.22 -15.46 1.36
C ILE A 87 -3.48 -16.64 1.99
N ASN A 88 -2.60 -17.29 1.25
CA ASN A 88 -1.81 -18.44 1.72
C ASN A 88 -2.67 -19.56 2.35
N GLY A 89 -3.84 -19.85 1.75
CA GLY A 89 -4.78 -20.87 2.23
C GLY A 89 -5.78 -20.38 3.28
N THR A 90 -5.67 -19.14 3.75
CA THR A 90 -6.63 -18.54 4.69
C THR A 90 -7.65 -17.68 3.95
N ARG A 91 -8.87 -18.20 3.80
CA ARG A 91 -9.99 -17.52 3.14
C ARG A 91 -10.30 -16.16 3.78
N ASP A 92 -10.83 -15.24 2.97
CA ASP A 92 -11.36 -13.94 3.42
C ASP A 92 -10.34 -13.11 4.22
N SER A 93 -9.06 -13.23 3.87
CA SER A 93 -7.96 -12.60 4.61
C SER A 93 -7.47 -11.34 3.92
N LYS A 94 -6.97 -10.42 4.75
CA LYS A 94 -6.23 -9.23 4.33
C LYS A 94 -4.90 -9.17 5.05
N ARG A 95 -3.89 -8.68 4.33
CA ARG A 95 -2.51 -8.64 4.80
C ARG A 95 -1.78 -7.41 4.26
N ILE A 96 -0.96 -6.81 5.11
CA ILE A 96 0.04 -5.83 4.70
C ILE A 96 1.43 -6.33 5.08
N MET A 97 2.40 -6.11 4.20
CA MET A 97 3.79 -6.50 4.40
C MET A 97 4.70 -5.34 4.04
N ASP A 98 5.72 -5.14 4.86
CA ASP A 98 6.92 -4.40 4.52
C ASP A 98 8.04 -5.40 4.29
N LYS A 99 8.34 -5.68 3.02
CA LYS A 99 9.36 -6.65 2.63
C LYS A 99 10.77 -6.17 2.94
N THR A 100 10.98 -4.86 3.06
CA THR A 100 12.29 -4.28 3.39
C THR A 100 12.62 -4.48 4.86
N SER A 101 11.64 -4.29 5.76
CA SER A 101 11.87 -4.51 7.20
C SER A 101 11.42 -5.86 7.73
N GLY A 102 10.82 -6.71 6.90
CA GLY A 102 10.29 -8.02 7.31
C GLY A 102 9.08 -7.94 8.24
N LYS A 103 8.37 -6.79 8.29
CA LYS A 103 7.22 -6.58 9.17
C LYS A 103 5.93 -6.87 8.43
N SER A 104 4.91 -7.36 9.12
CA SER A 104 3.61 -7.61 8.49
C SER A 104 2.47 -7.60 9.50
N GLY A 105 1.27 -7.27 9.03
CA GLY A 105 0.01 -7.46 9.74
C GLY A 105 -0.95 -8.27 8.89
N SER A 106 -1.84 -9.03 9.52
CA SER A 106 -2.93 -9.74 8.85
C SER A 106 -4.16 -9.83 9.73
N SER A 107 -5.34 -9.83 9.13
CA SER A 107 -6.58 -10.17 9.82
C SER A 107 -7.60 -10.80 8.88
N LEU A 108 -8.64 -11.40 9.46
CA LEU A 108 -9.78 -11.91 8.72
C LEU A 108 -10.76 -10.78 8.40
N THR A 109 -11.48 -10.93 7.30
CA THR A 109 -12.68 -10.18 7.00
C THR A 109 -13.81 -10.72 7.89
N PRO A 110 -14.62 -9.85 8.53
CA PRO A 110 -15.75 -10.30 9.33
C PRO A 110 -16.71 -11.20 8.53
N THR A 111 -17.33 -12.16 9.20
CA THR A 111 -18.35 -13.01 8.59
C THR A 111 -19.51 -12.16 8.07
N GLY A 112 -20.00 -12.48 6.87
CA GLY A 112 -21.16 -11.80 6.29
C GLY A 112 -20.86 -10.47 5.62
N VAL A 113 -19.60 -10.04 5.56
CA VAL A 113 -19.19 -8.89 4.73
C VAL A 113 -18.30 -9.36 3.59
N VAL A 114 -18.45 -8.72 2.43
CA VAL A 114 -17.66 -9.00 1.24
C VAL A 114 -16.96 -7.75 0.76
N ARG A 115 -15.93 -7.91 -0.06
CA ARG A 115 -15.23 -6.78 -0.68
C ARG A 115 -16.19 -5.90 -1.46
N ASP A 116 -16.09 -4.60 -1.23
CA ASP A 116 -16.86 -3.63 -1.98
C ASP A 116 -16.10 -3.21 -3.24
N MET A 117 -16.51 -3.76 -4.37
CA MET A 117 -15.95 -3.50 -5.70
C MET A 117 -16.80 -2.53 -6.54
N ARG A 118 -17.84 -1.93 -5.94
CA ARG A 118 -18.79 -1.05 -6.66
C ARG A 118 -18.24 0.34 -6.95
N GLY A 119 -17.03 0.64 -6.47
CA GLY A 119 -16.38 1.93 -6.63
C GLY A 119 -15.91 2.14 -8.05
N THR A 120 -16.20 3.33 -8.61
CA THR A 120 -15.80 3.73 -9.96
C THR A 120 -14.61 4.69 -9.97
N SER A 121 -14.03 4.97 -8.80
CA SER A 121 -12.89 5.86 -8.64
C SER A 121 -11.64 5.33 -9.34
N THR A 122 -10.88 6.21 -9.97
CA THR A 122 -9.56 5.90 -10.53
C THR A 122 -8.57 5.54 -9.41
N ILE A 123 -7.75 4.52 -9.64
CA ILE A 123 -6.58 4.25 -8.79
C ILE A 123 -5.62 5.43 -8.91
N ARG A 124 -5.26 6.03 -7.77
CA ARG A 124 -4.28 7.10 -7.68
C ARG A 124 -3.03 6.58 -6.98
N VAL A 125 -1.88 7.14 -7.35
CA VAL A 125 -0.58 6.84 -6.75
C VAL A 125 0.00 8.13 -6.22
N GLY A 126 0.44 8.10 -4.95
CA GLY A 126 1.01 9.26 -4.28
C GLY A 126 0.07 10.46 -4.18
N ASN A 127 -1.25 10.23 -4.25
CA ASN A 127 -2.27 11.26 -4.16
C ASN A 127 -3.57 10.68 -3.56
N THR A 128 -4.11 11.36 -2.54
CA THR A 128 -5.36 11.03 -1.84
C THR A 128 -6.63 11.48 -2.58
N GLY A 129 -6.48 12.18 -3.70
CA GLY A 129 -7.54 12.73 -4.52
C GLY A 129 -8.22 13.97 -3.91
N PRO A 130 -9.32 14.44 -4.48
CA PRO A 130 -9.94 15.73 -4.10
C PRO A 130 -10.63 15.74 -2.74
N ARG A 131 -10.82 14.59 -2.09
CA ARG A 131 -11.62 14.48 -0.84
C ARG A 131 -10.79 14.62 0.43
N VAL A 132 -9.48 14.38 0.35
CA VAL A 132 -8.57 14.38 1.50
C VAL A 132 -7.30 15.09 1.07
N THR A 133 -6.86 16.07 1.84
CA THR A 133 -5.59 16.75 1.59
C THR A 133 -4.43 15.82 1.93
N GLN A 134 -3.53 15.61 0.97
CA GLN A 134 -2.29 14.89 1.23
C GLN A 134 -1.30 15.80 1.96
N THR A 135 -0.85 15.37 3.13
CA THR A 135 0.02 16.18 4.00
C THR A 135 1.50 15.91 3.81
N LYS A 136 1.88 14.84 3.07
CA LYS A 136 3.27 14.47 2.80
C LYS A 136 3.48 14.08 1.34
N SER A 137 4.56 14.58 0.76
CA SER A 137 5.06 14.09 -0.53
C SER A 137 5.90 12.84 -0.32
N LEU A 138 5.73 11.85 -1.19
CA LEU A 138 6.45 10.58 -1.15
C LEU A 138 7.10 10.35 -2.51
N ALA A 139 8.32 9.80 -2.52
CA ALA A 139 8.93 9.41 -3.78
C ALA A 139 8.58 7.96 -4.09
N PHE A 140 8.27 7.68 -5.36
CA PHE A 140 7.91 6.35 -5.83
C PHE A 140 8.89 5.91 -6.91
N MET A 141 9.41 4.70 -6.77
CA MET A 141 10.21 4.06 -7.82
C MET A 141 9.33 3.30 -8.84
N GLY A 142 8.17 2.79 -8.43
CA GLY A 142 7.20 2.06 -9.27
C GLY A 142 6.00 1.58 -8.45
N TYR A 143 4.99 0.90 -9.04
CA TYR A 143 3.88 0.17 -8.36
C TYR A 143 3.15 -0.99 -9.09
N ALA A 144 3.14 -2.25 -8.65
CA ALA A 144 2.27 -3.24 -9.33
C ALA A 144 0.91 -3.40 -8.69
N CYS A 145 -0.07 -3.66 -9.56
CA CYS A 145 -1.38 -4.17 -9.19
C CYS A 145 -1.57 -5.54 -9.85
N TYR A 146 -2.02 -6.52 -9.07
CA TYR A 146 -2.36 -7.86 -9.53
C TYR A 146 -3.86 -8.10 -9.29
N ASP A 147 -4.47 -8.88 -10.17
CA ASP A 147 -5.88 -9.31 -10.09
C ASP A 147 -6.07 -10.57 -9.23
N ARG A 148 -4.97 -11.14 -8.72
CA ARG A 148 -4.93 -12.28 -7.82
C ARG A 148 -3.96 -12.08 -6.68
N GLN A 149 -4.11 -12.90 -5.64
CA GLN A 149 -3.07 -13.03 -4.63
C GLN A 149 -1.79 -13.63 -5.23
N LEU A 150 -0.66 -12.95 -4.97
CA LEU A 150 0.65 -13.51 -5.23
C LEU A 150 1.04 -14.50 -4.13
N THR A 151 1.72 -15.58 -4.52
CA THR A 151 2.40 -16.48 -3.58
C THR A 151 3.56 -15.77 -2.89
N ASN A 152 4.02 -16.28 -1.75
CA ASN A 152 5.20 -15.72 -1.07
C ASN A 152 6.43 -15.68 -1.98
N THR A 153 6.66 -16.73 -2.77
CA THR A 153 7.76 -16.80 -3.74
C THR A 153 7.65 -15.71 -4.81
N GLU A 154 6.46 -15.49 -5.36
CA GLU A 154 6.24 -14.41 -6.33
C GLU A 154 6.47 -13.04 -5.71
N MET A 155 5.99 -12.82 -4.47
CA MET A 155 6.24 -11.56 -3.76
C MET A 155 7.73 -11.33 -3.51
N ASP A 156 8.50 -12.37 -3.18
CA ASP A 156 9.95 -12.29 -3.00
C ASP A 156 10.67 -11.94 -4.32
N LEU A 157 10.29 -12.58 -5.42
CA LEU A 157 10.82 -12.28 -6.75
C LEU A 157 10.54 -10.82 -7.13
N MET A 158 9.32 -10.33 -6.87
CA MET A 158 8.95 -8.96 -7.14
C MET A 158 9.68 -7.94 -6.27
N TYR A 159 9.95 -8.27 -5.01
CA TYR A 159 10.78 -7.45 -4.13
C TYR A 159 12.22 -7.37 -4.64
N ASN A 160 12.83 -8.52 -4.97
CA ASN A 160 14.20 -8.58 -5.45
C ASN A 160 14.37 -7.83 -6.78
N ARG A 161 13.45 -8.02 -7.72
CA ARG A 161 13.47 -7.29 -9.01
C ARG A 161 13.49 -5.78 -8.81
N PHE A 162 12.82 -5.34 -7.77
CA PHE A 162 12.72 -3.93 -7.46
C PHE A 162 13.94 -3.40 -6.77
N LYS A 163 14.45 -4.14 -5.80
CA LYS A 163 15.75 -3.87 -5.20
C LYS A 163 16.81 -3.69 -6.29
N ASP A 164 16.89 -4.61 -7.26
CA ASP A 164 17.84 -4.53 -8.38
C ASP A 164 17.67 -3.24 -9.20
N ILE A 165 16.43 -2.86 -9.53
CA ILE A 165 16.14 -1.61 -10.26
C ILE A 165 16.61 -0.39 -9.46
N GLY A 166 16.31 -0.34 -8.16
CA GLY A 166 16.75 0.74 -7.30
C GLY A 166 18.28 0.81 -7.19
N GLU A 167 18.97 -0.33 -7.13
CA GLU A 167 20.44 -0.38 -7.10
C GLU A 167 21.04 0.19 -8.39
N VAL A 168 20.49 -0.19 -9.55
CA VAL A 168 20.92 0.36 -10.85
C VAL A 168 20.68 1.87 -10.95
N GLN A 169 19.62 2.37 -10.33
CA GLN A 169 19.29 3.81 -10.29
C GLN A 169 20.07 4.58 -9.21
N GLY A 170 20.97 3.93 -8.46
CA GLY A 170 21.75 4.55 -7.38
C GLY A 170 20.90 4.94 -6.17
N MET A 171 19.72 4.34 -6.03
CA MET A 171 18.78 4.61 -4.93
C MET A 171 19.18 3.91 -3.64
N PHE A 172 19.94 2.81 -3.74
CA PHE A 172 20.58 2.14 -2.63
C PHE A 172 22.08 2.39 -2.71
N THR A 173 22.67 2.91 -1.63
CA THR A 173 24.12 3.08 -1.54
C THR A 173 24.77 1.69 -1.45
N VAL A 174 25.11 1.10 -2.60
CA VAL A 174 25.85 -0.16 -2.70
C VAL A 174 27.14 0.09 -3.47
N ILE A 175 28.25 -0.26 -2.84
CA ILE A 175 29.60 -0.29 -3.43
C ILE A 175 29.58 -1.29 -4.60
N LYS A 176 29.83 -0.79 -5.82
CA LYS A 176 29.58 -1.43 -7.12
C LYS A 176 30.18 -2.84 -7.31
N ALA A 177 29.46 -3.70 -8.04
CA ALA A 177 30.01 -4.67 -9.00
C ALA A 177 29.11 -4.75 -10.27
N PRO A 178 29.63 -5.09 -11.47
CA PRO A 178 29.03 -4.65 -12.74
C PRO A 178 28.02 -5.61 -13.42
N ARG A 179 26.87 -5.01 -13.81
CA ARG A 179 26.02 -5.11 -15.04
C ARG A 179 25.71 -6.45 -15.73
N PHE A 180 24.41 -6.69 -15.98
CA PHE A 180 23.87 -7.33 -17.22
C PHE A 180 22.57 -6.65 -17.72
N LYS A 181 22.30 -6.76 -19.03
CA LYS A 181 21.36 -5.94 -19.85
C LYS A 181 19.95 -6.61 -20.10
N PRO A 182 19.06 -6.13 -21.03
CA PRO A 182 17.69 -5.71 -20.69
C PRO A 182 16.57 -6.52 -21.37
N GLY A 183 15.36 -6.53 -20.80
CA GLY A 183 14.17 -7.10 -21.46
C GLY A 183 12.98 -7.26 -20.51
N ASP A 184 11.96 -6.43 -20.77
CA ASP A 184 10.55 -6.49 -20.34
C ASP A 184 10.12 -6.20 -18.89
N ARG A 185 8.95 -5.55 -18.80
CA ARG A 185 8.60 -4.44 -17.87
C ARG A 185 7.51 -4.84 -16.85
N LYS A 186 7.54 -4.13 -15.69
CA LYS A 186 6.49 -3.86 -14.66
C LYS A 186 6.23 -4.97 -13.62
N LEU A 187 6.00 -4.69 -12.33
CA LEU A 187 6.13 -3.48 -11.50
C LEU A 187 6.09 -3.94 -10.02
N SER A 188 6.56 -3.18 -9.06
CA SER A 188 6.56 -3.47 -7.61
C SER A 188 6.65 -2.06 -6.95
N ILE A 189 6.80 -1.79 -5.66
CA ILE A 189 7.00 -0.39 -5.17
C ILE A 189 8.28 -0.33 -4.36
N ILE A 190 9.12 0.68 -4.60
CA ILE A 190 10.06 1.16 -3.58
C ILE A 190 9.67 2.60 -3.28
N ILE A 191 9.41 2.91 -2.01
CA ILE A 191 8.96 4.22 -1.49
C ILE A 191 10.13 4.87 -0.76
N LYS A 192 10.51 6.10 -1.10
CA LYS A 192 11.41 6.93 -0.28
C LYS A 192 10.56 7.79 0.65
#